data_AF-A0A4R5DQD5-F1
#
_entry.id   AF-A0A4R5DQD5-F1
#
_cell.length_a   1.000
_cell.length_b   1.000
_cell.length_c   1.000
_cell.angle_alpha   90.00
_cell.angle_beta   90.00
_cell.angle_gamma   90.00
#
_symmetry.space_group_name_H-M   'P 1'
#
loop_
_entity.id
_entity.type
_entity.pdbx_description
1 polymer ?
#
loop_
_entity_poly.entity_id
_entity_poly.type
_entity_poly.pdbx_seq_one_letter_code
_entity_poly.pdbx_strand_id
1 'polypeptide(L)'
;MIGAKDRNAACQVKWCDETGTHTVHRKYLASVPGGIRGAGLVGVNLAQRVQPRASVCVELTVTTPWASTAGYLFAAASVPDIAAALTEAAERATELDAVRHRNDECHYS
;
A
#
# COMPACT_ATOMS: atom_id res chain seq x y z
N MET A 1 -0.77 -27.07 24.85
CA MET A 1 -1.42 -26.12 23.92
C MET A 1 -0.95 -24.72 24.27
N ILE A 2 -0.10 -24.10 23.46
CA ILE A 2 0.42 -22.76 23.71
C ILE A 2 -0.64 -21.81 23.17
N GLY A 3 -1.49 -21.29 24.07
CA GLY A 3 -2.49 -20.28 23.72
C GLY A 3 -1.81 -19.09 23.05
N ALA A 4 -2.34 -18.67 21.90
CA ALA A 4 -1.93 -17.46 21.23
C ALA A 4 -1.97 -16.33 22.27
N LYS A 5 -0.79 -15.87 22.71
CA LYS A 5 -0.67 -14.68 23.54
C LYS A 5 -1.43 -13.59 22.81
N ASP A 6 -2.45 -13.08 23.47
CA ASP A 6 -3.34 -12.01 23.03
C ASP A 6 -2.48 -10.82 22.58
N ARG A 7 -2.14 -10.79 21.28
CA ARG A 7 -1.26 -9.75 20.70
C ARG A 7 -1.94 -8.37 20.79
N ASN A 8 -3.23 -8.33 21.15
CA ASN A 8 -4.06 -7.13 21.26
C ASN A 8 -4.40 -6.69 22.69
N ALA A 9 -3.75 -7.22 23.73
CA ALA A 9 -4.11 -6.88 25.12
C ALA A 9 -4.05 -5.37 25.46
N ALA A 10 -3.35 -4.55 24.68
CA ALA A 10 -3.27 -3.10 24.88
C ALA A 10 -4.22 -2.27 23.97
N CYS A 11 -4.74 -2.85 22.89
CA CYS A 11 -5.53 -2.14 21.89
C CYS A 11 -6.97 -2.66 21.84
N GLN A 12 -7.93 -1.81 22.21
CA GLN A 12 -9.35 -2.19 22.23
C GLN A 12 -9.94 -2.43 20.83
N VAL A 13 -9.26 -1.98 19.77
CA VAL A 13 -9.68 -2.17 18.39
C VAL A 13 -9.25 -3.54 17.90
N LYS A 14 -10.22 -4.47 17.81
CA LYS A 14 -9.98 -5.89 17.48
C LYS A 14 -9.32 -6.15 16.13
N TRP A 15 -9.49 -5.24 15.17
CA TRP A 15 -8.89 -5.39 13.84
C TRP A 15 -7.48 -4.82 13.77
N CYS A 16 -7.03 -4.07 14.77
CA CYS A 16 -5.68 -3.49 14.83
C CYS A 16 -4.64 -4.59 15.06
N ASP A 17 -3.52 -4.53 14.34
CA ASP A 17 -2.37 -5.42 14.48
C ASP A 17 -1.23 -4.80 15.33
N GLU A 18 -1.39 -3.54 15.75
CA GLU A 18 -0.37 -2.81 16.52
C GLU A 18 -0.37 -3.21 18.00
N THR A 19 0.82 -3.37 18.55
CA THR A 19 1.01 -3.69 19.97
C THR A 19 1.49 -2.46 20.75
N GLY A 20 1.16 -2.39 22.04
CA GLY A 20 1.52 -1.25 22.89
C GLY A 20 0.74 0.03 22.57
N THR A 21 1.18 1.15 23.15
CA THR A 21 0.54 2.46 22.96
C THR A 21 0.86 3.03 21.59
N HIS A 22 -0.17 3.40 20.83
CA HIS A 22 -0.04 3.99 19.49
C HIS A 22 -1.08 5.08 19.27
N THR A 23 -0.80 5.99 18.33
CA THR A 23 -1.69 7.12 17.97
C THR A 23 -2.53 6.84 16.72
N VAL A 24 -2.26 5.72 16.03
CA VAL A 24 -2.99 5.25 14.85
C VAL A 24 -3.12 3.73 14.93
N HIS A 25 -4.34 3.22 14.86
CA HIS A 25 -4.62 1.80 14.67
C HIS A 25 -4.28 1.42 13.23
N ARG A 26 -3.49 0.38 13.04
CA ARG A 26 -3.16 -0.14 11.70
C ARG A 26 -3.48 -1.61 11.60
N LYS A 27 -3.93 -2.01 10.41
CA LYS A 27 -4.03 -3.41 10.01
C LYS A 27 -3.35 -3.59 8.68
N TYR A 28 -2.38 -4.47 8.66
CA TYR A 28 -1.64 -4.78 7.46
C TYR A 28 -2.49 -5.62 6.51
N LEU A 29 -2.55 -5.23 5.24
CA LEU A 29 -3.28 -5.96 4.21
C LEU A 29 -2.35 -6.59 3.18
N ALA A 30 -1.42 -5.81 2.64
CA ALA A 30 -0.57 -6.26 1.55
C ALA A 30 0.75 -5.50 1.47
N SER A 31 1.70 -6.11 0.78
CA SER A 31 3.00 -5.55 0.47
C SER A 31 3.36 -5.97 -0.95
N VAL A 32 3.51 -4.98 -1.83
CA VAL A 32 3.72 -5.18 -3.26
C VAL A 32 5.14 -4.74 -3.61
N PRO A 33 6.04 -5.67 -4.00
CA PRO A 33 7.37 -5.30 -4.46
C PRO A 33 7.29 -4.59 -5.81
N GLY A 34 8.09 -3.55 -6.01
CA GLY A 34 8.08 -2.75 -7.25
C GLY A 34 8.65 -3.46 -8.50
N GLY A 35 9.05 -4.73 -8.40
CA GLY A 35 9.50 -5.58 -9.52
C GLY A 35 10.87 -5.23 -10.14
N ILE A 36 11.29 -3.97 -10.09
CA ILE A 36 12.55 -3.46 -10.63
C ILE A 36 13.56 -3.32 -9.49
N ARG A 37 14.84 -3.59 -9.76
CA ARG A 37 15.92 -3.40 -8.78
C ARG A 37 15.88 -1.96 -8.26
N GLY A 38 15.61 -1.82 -6.97
CA GLY A 38 15.57 -0.54 -6.28
C GLY A 38 14.25 0.23 -6.35
N ALA A 39 13.23 -0.27 -7.03
CA ALA A 39 11.89 0.35 -7.03
C ALA A 39 11.19 0.32 -5.66
N GLY A 40 11.76 -0.41 -4.70
CA GLY A 40 11.25 -0.47 -3.34
C GLY A 40 9.98 -1.31 -3.22
N LEU A 41 9.13 -0.94 -2.28
CA LEU A 41 7.98 -1.71 -1.87
C LEU A 41 6.83 -0.78 -1.47
N VAL A 42 5.62 -1.14 -1.91
CA VAL A 42 4.39 -0.46 -1.53
C VAL A 42 3.65 -1.29 -0.49
N GLY A 43 3.49 -0.75 0.72
CA GLY A 43 2.65 -1.34 1.78
C GLY A 43 1.24 -0.76 1.76
N VAL A 44 0.24 -1.60 1.99
CA VAL A 44 -1.17 -1.22 2.07
C VAL A 44 -1.71 -1.62 3.45
N ASN A 45 -2.23 -0.65 4.19
CA ASN A 45 -2.84 -0.87 5.49
C ASN A 45 -4.25 -0.24 5.56
N LEU A 46 -5.10 -0.77 6.43
CA LEU A 46 -6.19 0.03 7.01
C LEU A 46 -5.60 0.86 8.15
N ALA A 47 -6.02 2.11 8.26
CA ALA A 47 -5.56 3.01 9.30
C ALA A 47 -6.72 3.80 9.92
N GLN A 48 -6.68 4.01 11.23
CA GLN A 48 -7.62 4.86 11.95
C GLN A 48 -6.90 5.59 13.07
N ARG A 49 -6.98 6.92 13.11
CA ARG A 49 -6.41 7.70 14.21
C ARG A 49 -7.10 7.34 15.53
N VAL A 50 -6.34 7.31 16.63
CA VAL A 50 -6.90 7.12 17.98
C VAL A 50 -7.54 8.43 18.45
N GLN A 51 -8.68 8.75 17.84
CA GLN A 51 -9.47 9.95 18.11
C GLN A 51 -10.96 9.61 18.03
N PRO A 52 -11.82 10.24 18.85
CA PRO A 52 -13.25 10.04 18.75
C PRO A 52 -13.76 10.32 17.33
N ARG A 53 -14.55 9.38 16.78
CA ARG A 53 -15.17 9.49 15.44
C ARG A 53 -14.20 9.56 14.26
N ALA A 54 -12.92 9.24 14.43
CA ALA A 54 -12.02 9.12 13.29
C ALA A 54 -12.53 8.02 12.33
N SER A 55 -12.62 8.33 11.04
CA SER A 55 -12.98 7.34 10.02
C SER A 55 -11.81 6.38 9.76
N VAL A 56 -12.14 5.16 9.34
CA VAL A 56 -11.15 4.23 8.80
C VAL A 56 -10.73 4.72 7.41
N CYS A 57 -9.44 4.75 7.17
CA CYS A 57 -8.77 5.17 5.96
C CYS A 57 -7.94 4.02 5.39
N VAL A 58 -7.50 4.15 4.14
CA VAL A 58 -6.46 3.31 3.56
C VAL A 58 -5.14 4.07 3.64
N GLU A 59 -4.11 3.45 4.20
CA GLU A 59 -2.75 3.97 4.22
C GLU A 59 -1.93 3.27 3.13
N LEU A 60 -1.32 4.05 2.24
CA LEU A 60 -0.28 3.57 1.32
C LEU A 60 1.07 4.05 1.82
N THR A 61 2.01 3.13 1.96
CA THR A 61 3.40 3.43 2.30
C THR A 61 4.30 3.04 1.15
N VAL A 62 5.22 3.91 0.77
CA VAL A 62 6.24 3.63 -0.23
C VAL A 62 7.58 3.65 0.47
N THR A 63 8.26 2.51 0.48
CA THR A 63 9.61 2.37 1.06
C THR A 63 10.58 2.11 -0.07
N THR A 64 11.64 2.90 -0.17
CA THR A 64 12.71 2.71 -1.15
C THR A 64 14.06 2.61 -0.43
N PRO A 65 15.09 2.00 -1.04
CA PRO A 65 16.39 1.87 -0.36
C PRO A 65 17.16 3.19 -0.21
N TRP A 66 16.76 4.25 -0.92
CA TRP A 66 17.54 5.49 -1.04
C TRP A 66 16.79 6.73 -0.54
N ALA A 67 15.52 6.60 -0.16
CA ALA A 67 14.72 7.69 0.36
C ALA A 67 13.90 7.25 1.57
N SER A 68 13.55 8.22 2.41
CA SER A 68 12.65 8.01 3.54
C SER A 68 11.31 7.44 3.08
N THR A 69 10.74 6.56 3.90
CA THR A 69 9.39 6.02 3.65
C THR A 69 8.37 7.15 3.60
N ALA A 70 7.61 7.22 2.51
CA ALA A 70 6.49 8.14 2.38
C ALA A 70 5.18 7.40 2.71
N GLY A 71 4.31 8.01 3.51
CA GLY A 71 3.01 7.45 3.88
C GLY A 71 1.87 8.41 3.54
N TYR A 72 0.82 7.90 2.92
CA TYR A 72 -0.36 8.67 2.51
C TYR A 72 -1.63 8.01 3.04
N LEU A 73 -2.53 8.82 3.60
CA LEU A 73 -3.84 8.37 4.08
C LEU A 73 -4.94 8.84 3.13
N PHE A 74 -5.74 7.88 2.66
CA PHE A 74 -6.86 8.12 1.77
C PHE A 74 -8.17 7.83 2.48
N ALA A 75 -9.16 8.68 2.26
CA ALA A 75 -10.53 8.39 2.70
C ALA A 75 -11.03 7.14 1.99
N ALA A 76 -11.65 6.20 2.72
CA ALA A 76 -12.14 4.94 2.14
C ALA A 76 -13.05 5.16 0.92
N ALA A 77 -13.84 6.24 0.92
CA ALA A 77 -14.72 6.61 -0.19
C ALA A 77 -13.98 6.97 -1.49
N SER A 78 -12.75 7.49 -1.41
CA SER A 78 -11.93 7.88 -2.57
C SER A 78 -11.08 6.74 -3.15
N VAL A 79 -10.90 5.65 -2.39
CA VAL A 79 -10.01 4.55 -2.78
C VAL A 79 -10.45 3.82 -4.05
N PRO A 80 -11.76 3.56 -4.30
CA PRO A 80 -12.19 2.95 -5.55
C PRO A 80 -11.77 3.75 -6.79
N ASP A 81 -11.90 5.08 -6.75
CA ASP A 81 -11.51 5.94 -7.87
C ASP A 81 -10.00 5.93 -8.09
N ILE A 82 -9.21 5.96 -7.00
CA ILE A 82 -7.75 5.83 -7.06
C ILE A 82 -7.36 4.48 -7.66
N ALA A 83 -8.02 3.39 -7.25
CA ALA A 83 -7.75 2.05 -7.77
C ALA A 83 -8.05 1.97 -9.27
N ALA A 84 -9.17 2.55 -9.73
CA ALA A 84 -9.51 2.62 -11.14
C ALA A 84 -8.45 3.40 -11.94
N ALA A 85 -8.02 4.55 -11.44
CA ALA A 85 -6.98 5.36 -12.07
C ALA A 85 -5.63 4.63 -12.15
N LEU A 86 -5.27 3.86 -11.11
CA LEU A 86 -4.05 3.04 -11.11
C LEU A 86 -4.13 1.90 -12.12
N THR A 87 -5.28 1.22 -12.24
CA THR A 87 -5.49 0.18 -13.26
C THR A 87 -5.35 0.74 -14.66
N GLU A 88 -6.02 1.85 -14.96
CA GLU A 88 -5.93 2.50 -16.28
C GLU A 88 -4.48 2.93 -16.60
N ALA A 89 -3.78 3.49 -15.61
CA ALA A 89 -2.38 3.86 -15.77
C ALA A 89 -1.49 2.65 -16.09
N ALA A 90 -1.73 1.51 -15.44
CA ALA A 90 -0.98 0.27 -15.68
C ALA A 90 -1.23 -0.30 -17.07
N GLU A 91 -2.49 -0.30 -17.53
CA GLU A 91 -2.87 -0.72 -18.88
C GLU A 91 -2.16 0.14 -19.94
N ARG A 92 -2.29 1.47 -19.84
CA ARG A 92 -1.65 2.40 -20.77
C ARG A 92 -0.13 2.29 -20.77
N ALA A 93 0.50 2.10 -19.62
CA ALA A 93 1.94 1.92 -19.52
C ALA A 93 2.40 0.65 -20.24
N THR A 94 1.65 -0.44 -20.10
CA THR A 94 1.95 -1.73 -20.75
C THR A 94 1.80 -1.63 -22.27
N GLU A 95 0.76 -0.95 -22.76
CA GLU A 95 0.56 -0.70 -24.18
C GLU A 95 1.72 0.10 -24.80
N LEU A 96 2.13 1.18 -24.13
CA LEU A 96 3.24 2.04 -24.58
C LEU A 96 4.57 1.28 -24.61
N ASP A 97 4.84 0.45 -23.61
CA ASP A 97 6.05 -0.37 -23.55
C ASP A 97 6.08 -1.41 -24.70
N ALA A 98 4.94 -2.05 -24.98
CA ALA A 98 4.82 -2.99 -26.09
C ALA A 98 5.02 -2.32 -27.46
N VAL A 99 4.55 -1.08 -27.65
CA VAL A 99 4.79 -0.31 -28.88
C VAL A 99 6.28 -0.02 -29.05
N ARG A 100 6.96 0.41 -27.98
CA ARG A 100 8.40 0.69 -28.01
C ARG A 100 9.20 -0.55 -28.42
N HIS A 101 8.91 -1.71 -27.82
CA HIS A 101 9.62 -2.95 -28.14
C HIS A 101 9.47 -3.38 -29.60
N ARG A 102 8.28 -3.23 -30.21
CA ARG A 102 8.08 -3.53 -31.64
C ARG A 102 8.86 -2.58 -32.56
N ASN A 103 8.96 -1.31 -32.21
CA ASN A 103 9.69 -0.34 -33.02
C ASN A 103 11.21 -0.58 -32.98
N ASP A 104 11.74 -1.04 -31.84
CA ASP A 104 13.16 -1.39 -31.70
C ASP A 104 13.53 -2.63 -32.54
N GLU A 105 12.63 -3.61 -32.68
CA GLU A 105 12.83 -4.80 -33.54
C GLU A 105 12.80 -4.47 -35.04
N CYS A 106 11.95 -3.54 -35.47
CA CYS A 106 11.89 -3.07 -36.85
C CYS A 106 13.11 -2.24 -37.28
N HIS A 107 13.77 -1.56 -36.34
CA HIS A 107 14.95 -0.73 -36.63
C HIS A 107 16.26 -1.53 -36.77
N TYR A 108 16.26 -2.81 -36.37
CA TYR A 108 17.41 -3.72 -36.48
C TYR A 108 17.27 -4.76 -37.60
N SER A 109 16.21 -4.66 -38.43
CA SER A 109 15.93 -5.55 -39.57
C SER A 109 16.28 -4.90 -40.91
#